data_AF-A0A967CBS8-F1
#
_entry.id   AF-A0A967CBS8-F1
#
_cell.length_a   1.000
_cell.length_b   1.000
_cell.length_c   1.000
_cell.angle_alpha   90.00
_cell.angle_beta   90.00
_cell.angle_gamma   90.00
#
_symmetry.space_group_name_H-M   'P 1'
#
loop_
_entity.id
_entity.type
_entity.pdbx_description
1 polymer ?
#
loop_
_entity_poly.entity_id
_entity_poly.type
_entity_poly.pdbx_seq_one_letter_code
_entity_poly.pdbx_strand_id
1 'polypeptide(L)' 'MQFDQVSVGKKANVYFDGKCVSHTVTLADGTRKSVGVILPSTLRFDLTTKEVMEVVDGTAYVSIL' A
#
# COMPACT_ATOMS: atom_id res chain seq x y z
N MET A 1 -10.15 -4.57 9.84
CA MET A 1 -9.18 -5.64 9.53
C MET A 1 -7.82 -5.26 10.14
N GLN A 2 -7.00 -6.22 10.57
CA GLN A 2 -5.69 -5.94 11.18
C GLN A 2 -4.67 -7.04 10.85
N PHE A 3 -3.38 -6.72 11.01
CA PHE A 3 -2.30 -7.70 11.05
C PHE A 3 -1.74 -7.76 12.47
N ASP A 4 -1.60 -8.96 13.02
CA ASP A 4 -1.08 -9.21 14.37
C ASP A 4 0.35 -9.74 14.32
N GLN A 5 1.14 -9.43 15.36
CA GLN A 5 2.52 -9.92 15.52
C GLN A 5 3.44 -9.59 14.33
N VAL A 6 3.38 -8.34 13.85
CA VAL A 6 4.15 -7.87 12.69
C VAL A 6 5.23 -6.86 13.07
N SER A 7 6.25 -6.75 12.23
CA SER A 7 7.20 -5.63 12.28
C SER A 7 6.78 -4.54 11.28
N VAL A 8 6.76 -3.28 11.72
CA VAL A 8 6.44 -2.13 10.86
C VAL A 8 7.69 -1.28 10.65
N GLY A 9 8.03 -1.03 9.39
CA GLY A 9 9.08 -0.08 9.04
C GLY A 9 8.68 1.33 9.45
N LYS A 10 9.43 1.96 10.38
CA LYS A 10 9.08 3.28 10.92
C LYS A 10 9.09 4.40 9.87
N LYS A 11 9.96 4.30 8.87
CA LYS A 11 10.03 5.29 7.78
C LYS A 11 8.90 5.01 6.79
N ALA A 12 8.07 6.02 6.55
CA ALA A 12 7.04 5.96 5.52
C ALA A 12 7.65 6.02 4.12
N ASN A 13 6.99 5.35 3.17
CA ASN A 13 7.18 5.55 1.75
C ASN A 13 6.16 6.59 1.29
N VAL A 14 6.63 7.71 0.74
CA VAL A 14 5.81 8.86 0.35
C VAL A 14 5.96 9.07 -1.15
N TYR A 15 4.85 9.03 -1.86
CA TYR A 15 4.78 9.17 -3.32
C TYR A 15 3.76 10.24 -3.71
N PHE A 16 3.85 10.71 -4.96
CA PHE A 16 2.88 11.61 -5.59
C PHE A 16 2.56 12.84 -4.71
N ASP A 17 3.60 13.55 -4.25
CA ASP A 17 3.45 14.74 -3.38
C ASP A 17 2.60 14.46 -2.12
N GLY A 18 2.82 13.30 -1.50
CA GLY A 18 2.12 12.88 -0.29
C GLY A 18 0.69 12.37 -0.52
N LYS A 19 0.24 12.18 -1.76
CA LYS A 19 -1.07 11.61 -2.05
C LYS A 19 -1.14 10.09 -1.90
N CYS A 20 -0.01 9.40 -1.87
CA CYS A 20 0.06 8.00 -1.49
C CYS A 20 1.15 7.82 -0.43
N VAL A 21 0.76 7.39 0.77
CA VAL A 21 1.67 7.17 1.89
C VAL A 21 1.47 5.77 2.42
N SER A 22 2.54 5.00 2.55
CA SER A 22 2.50 3.63 3.05
C SER A 22 3.65 3.30 3.98
N HIS A 23 3.46 2.27 4.79
CA HIS A 23 4.50 1.60 5.57
C HIS A 23 4.63 0.16 5.13
N THR A 24 5.87 -0.33 5.14
CA THR A 24 6.14 -1.76 4.95
C THR A 24 5.84 -2.51 6.24
N VAL A 25 5.02 -3.54 6.13
CA VAL A 25 4.70 -4.51 7.19
C VAL A 25 5.37 -5.83 6.83
N THR A 26 6.16 -6.38 7.73
CA THR A 26 6.78 -7.69 7.57
C THR A 26 6.09 -8.68 8.51
N LEU A 27 5.53 -9.74 7.93
CA LEU A 27 4.86 -10.82 8.65
C LEU A 27 5.89 -11.79 9.25
N ALA A 28 5.43 -12.67 10.15
CA ALA A 28 6.29 -13.63 10.86
C ALA A 28 7.02 -14.61 9.91
N ASP A 29 6.44 -14.93 8.76
CA ASP A 29 7.05 -15.77 7.71
C ASP A 29 8.06 -15.02 6.83
N GLY A 30 8.29 -13.73 7.10
CA GLY A 30 9.15 -12.86 6.31
C GLY A 30 8.46 -12.21 5.11
N THR A 31 7.21 -12.56 4.81
CA THR A 31 6.42 -11.92 3.75
C THR A 31 6.29 -10.43 4.01
N ARG A 32 6.52 -9.62 2.97
CA ARG A 32 6.36 -8.17 3.02
C ARG A 32 5.02 -7.76 2.42
N LYS A 33 4.34 -6.84 3.10
CA LYS A 33 3.13 -6.15 2.65
C LYS A 33 3.30 -4.65 2.80
N SER A 34 2.44 -3.89 2.14
CA SER A 34 2.33 -2.44 2.31
C SER A 34 0.96 -2.11 2.88
N VAL A 35 0.92 -1.28 3.92
CA VAL A 35 -0.33 -0.71 4.48
C VAL A 35 -0.22 0.79 4.38
N GLY A 36 -1.24 1.44 3.82
CA GLY A 36 -1.17 2.86 3.52
C GLY A 36 -2.51 3.48 3.17
N VAL A 37 -2.45 4.76 2.86
CA VAL A 37 -3.59 5.57 2.44
C VAL A 37 -3.29 6.23 1.09
N ILE A 38 -4.32 6.28 0.25
CA ILE A 38 -4.31 7.05 -0.99
C ILE A 38 -5.36 8.15 -0.84
N LEU A 39 -4.93 9.40 -0.94
CA LEU A 39 -5.80 10.57 -0.88
C LEU A 39 -6.49 10.79 -2.25
N PRO A 40 -7.65 11.47 -2.31
CA PRO A 40 -8.37 11.72 -3.56
C PRO A 40 -7.46 12.32 -4.64
N SER A 41 -7.24 11.56 -5.71
CA SER A 41 -6.33 11.89 -6.81
C SER A 41 -6.46 10.89 -7.96
N THR A 42 -5.87 11.21 -9.13
CA THR A 42 -5.67 10.26 -10.23
C THR A 42 -4.20 9.91 -10.30
N LEU A 43 -3.85 8.67 -9.99
CA LEU A 43 -2.47 8.20 -9.88
C LEU A 43 -2.21 7.06 -10.86
N ARG A 44 -0.97 6.98 -11.35
CA ARG A 44 -0.48 5.87 -12.16
C ARG A 44 0.60 5.13 -11.38
N PHE A 45 0.41 3.83 -11.21
CA PHE A 45 1.39 2.95 -10.61
C PHE A 45 1.97 2.06 -11.72
N ASP A 46 3.27 2.12 -11.93
CA ASP A 46 3.97 1.21 -12.84
C ASP A 46 4.56 0.06 -12.01
N LEU A 47 4.04 -1.15 -12.21
CA LEU A 47 4.42 -2.33 -11.44
C LEU A 47 5.46 -3.16 -12.19
N THR A 48 6.50 -3.61 -11.48
CA THR A 48 7.51 -4.53 -12.02
C THR A 48 7.20 -6.00 -11.72
N THR A 49 6.23 -6.26 -10.84
CA THR A 49 5.75 -7.59 -10.48
C THR A 49 4.24 -7.59 -10.31
N LYS A 50 3.60 -8.77 -10.32
CA LYS A 50 2.16 -8.88 -10.08
C LYS A 50 1.85 -8.54 -8.62
N GLU A 51 0.95 -7.59 -8.40
CA GLU A 51 0.51 -7.18 -7.07
C GLU A 51 -1.00 -7.34 -6.89
N VAL A 52 -1.42 -7.52 -5.64
CA VAL A 52 -2.82 -7.47 -5.21
C VAL A 52 -3.00 -6.24 -4.33
N MET A 53 -3.83 -5.30 -4.78
CA MET A 53 -4.22 -4.14 -3.99
C MET A 53 -5.58 -4.41 -3.36
N GLU A 54 -5.61 -4.60 -2.05
CA GLU A 54 -6.83 -4.78 -1.27
C GLU A 54 -7.33 -3.42 -0.77
N VAL A 55 -8.54 -3.02 -1.18
CA VAL A 55 -9.18 -1.79 -0.68
C VAL A 55 -9.84 -2.11 0.67
N VAL A 56 -9.22 -1.62 1.76
CA VAL A 56 -9.71 -1.87 3.13
C VAL A 56 -10.88 -0.96 3.51
N ASP A 57 -10.87 0.28 3.03
CA ASP A 57 -11.95 1.26 3.21
C ASP A 57 -11.94 2.28 2.06
N GLY A 58 -13.08 2.93 1.82
CA GLY A 58 -13.29 3.89 0.73
C GLY A 58 -13.61 3.25 -0.62
N THR A 59 -13.38 4.01 -1.70
CA THR A 59 -13.67 3.56 -3.07
C THR A 59 -12.68 4.17 -4.05
N ALA A 60 -12.29 3.40 -5.06
CA ALA A 60 -11.46 3.86 -6.16
C ALA A 60 -11.96 3.26 -7.48
N TYR A 61 -11.78 4.00 -8.57
CA TYR A 61 -11.92 3.45 -9.92
C TYR A 61 -10.55 3.00 -10.40
N VAL A 62 -10.47 1.76 -10.84
CA VAL A 62 -9.21 1.15 -11.27
C VAL A 62 -9.33 0.70 -12.71
N SER A 63 -8.32 1.04 -13.52
CA SER A 63 -8.13 0.50 -14.85
C SER A 63 -6.79 -0.21 -14.88
N ILE A 64 -6.78 -1.46 -15.32
CA ILE A 64 -5.58 -2.27 -15.49
C ILE A 64 -5.28 -2.28 -16.99
N LEU A 65 -4.09 -1.80 -17.36
CA LEU A 65 -3.60 -1.78 -18.74
C LEU A 65 -2.87 -3.08 -19.06
#